data_AF-A0A970LF07-F1
#
_entry.id   AF-A0A970LF07-F1
#
_cell.length_a   1.000
_cell.length_b   1.000
_cell.length_c   1.000
_cell.angle_alpha   90.00
_cell.angle_beta   90.00
_cell.angle_gamma   90.00
#
_symmetry.space_group_name_H-M   'P 1'
#
loop_
_entity.id
_entity.type
_entity.pdbx_description
1 polymer ?
#
loop_
_entity_poly.entity_id
_entity_poly.type
_entity_poly.pdbx_seq_one_letter_code
_entity_poly.pdbx_strand_id
1 'polypeptide(L)' 'MKKLIVLALSIIVLISTLGVSQSLANEDISDSWKIHSYTSTAHVNSDGSVSIEEYITYKFNKNFSGTIR' A
#
# COMPACT_ATOMS: atom_id res chain seq x y z
N MET A 1 -21.08 32.79 19.54
CA MET A 1 -19.76 33.07 18.93
C MET A 1 -18.67 32.12 19.43
N LYS A 2 -18.36 32.06 20.73
CA LYS A 2 -17.31 31.16 21.28
C LYS A 2 -17.49 29.67 20.92
N LYS A 3 -18.72 29.15 20.97
CA LYS A 3 -19.05 27.74 20.62
C LYS A 3 -18.76 27.38 19.15
N LEU A 4 -18.94 28.34 18.23
CA LEU A 4 -18.68 28.14 16.80
C LEU A 4 -17.18 28.10 16.50
N ILE A 5 -16.40 28.91 17.22
CA ILE A 5 -14.93 28.93 17.10
C ILE A 5 -14.33 27.60 17.58
N VAL A 6 -14.83 27.08 18.71
CA VAL A 6 -14.37 25.78 19.24
C VAL A 6 -14.73 24.64 18.29
N LEU A 7 -15.94 24.65 17.71
CA LEU A 7 -16.36 23.67 16.73
C LEU A 7 -15.45 23.70 15.49
N ALA A 8 -15.18 24.88 14.94
CA ALA A 8 -14.29 25.04 13.79
C ALA A 8 -12.87 24.53 14.08
N LEU A 9 -12.32 24.84 15.26
CA LEU A 9 -11.00 24.34 15.66
C LEU A 9 -10.98 22.82 15.75
N SER A 10 -12.03 22.21 16.32
CA SER A 10 -12.12 20.75 16.44
C SER A 10 -12.18 20.05 15.07
N ILE A 11 -12.87 20.65 14.09
CA ILE A 11 -12.96 20.12 12.73
C ILE A 11 -11.61 20.21 12.02
N ILE A 12 -10.88 21.32 12.17
CA ILE A 12 -9.54 21.50 11.59
C ILE A 12 -8.57 20.46 12.15
N VAL A 13 -8.59 20.26 13.48
CA VAL A 13 -7.77 19.23 14.12
C VAL A 13 -8.14 17.84 13.60
N LEU A 14 -9.44 17.51 13.52
CA LEU A 14 -9.91 16.23 13.01
C LEU A 14 -9.43 15.96 11.57
N ILE A 15 -9.56 16.94 10.66
CA ILE A 15 -9.12 16.81 9.27
C ILE A 15 -7.59 16.68 9.16
N SER A 16 -6.83 17.39 10.01
CA SER A 16 -5.37 17.26 10.05
C SER A 16 -4.89 15.90 10.56
N THR A 17 -5.65 15.26 11.45
CA THR A 17 -5.38 13.91 11.94
C THR A 17 -5.90 12.80 11.00
N LEU A 18 -6.88 13.12 10.15
CA LEU A 18 -7.26 12.33 8.97
C LEU A 18 -6.23 12.49 7.85
N GLY A 19 -4.95 12.56 8.23
CA GLY A 19 -3.82 12.53 7.33
C GLY A 19 -3.99 11.31 6.43
N VAL A 20 -4.35 11.57 5.18
CA VAL A 20 -4.32 10.59 4.11
C VAL A 20 -2.86 10.16 4.05
N SER A 21 -2.56 9.03 4.68
CA SER A 21 -1.23 8.44 4.68
C SER A 21 -1.01 7.90 3.28
N GLN A 22 -0.72 8.79 2.33
CA GLN A 22 -0.19 8.36 1.06
C GLN A 22 1.22 7.88 1.35
N SER A 23 1.48 6.63 1.00
CA SER A 23 2.84 6.08 0.99
C SER A 23 3.74 7.06 0.24
N LEU A 24 4.74 7.61 0.92
CA LEU A 24 5.80 8.40 0.27
C LEU A 24 6.67 7.51 -0.63
N ALA A 25 6.58 6.19 -0.50
CA ALA A 25 7.03 5.23 -1.49
C ALA A 25 6.00 5.13 -2.63
N ASN A 26 5.72 6.26 -3.28
CA ASN A 26 5.30 6.24 -4.66
C ASN A 26 6.59 6.33 -5.46
N GLU A 27 7.33 5.21 -5.51
CA GLU A 27 8.31 5.06 -6.57
C GLU A 27 7.57 5.35 -7.89
N ASP A 28 8.21 6.10 -8.78
CA ASP A 28 7.85 6.18 -10.18
C ASP A 28 7.99 4.77 -10.80
N ILE A 29 7.18 3.82 -10.34
CA ILE A 29 6.93 2.57 -11.04
C ILE A 29 6.16 3.05 -12.26
N SER A 30 6.94 3.33 -13.32
CA SER A 30 6.45 3.58 -14.66
C SER A 30 5.18 2.76 -14.86
N ASP A 31 4.08 3.41 -15.25
CA ASP A 31 2.77 2.80 -15.60
C ASP A 31 2.86 1.62 -16.59
N SER A 32 4.07 1.31 -17.06
CA SER A 32 4.47 0.08 -17.73
C SER A 32 3.92 -1.21 -17.14
N TRP A 33 3.73 -1.32 -15.83
CA TRP A 33 3.16 -2.52 -15.23
C TRP A 33 2.44 -2.26 -13.91
N LYS A 34 1.57 -3.19 -13.53
CA LYS A 34 0.91 -3.22 -12.23
C LYS A 34 0.79 -4.65 -11.73
N ILE A 35 0.67 -4.82 -10.40
CA ILE A 35 0.32 -6.12 -9.81
C ILE A 35 -1.13 -6.43 -10.21
N HIS A 36 -1.33 -7.56 -10.88
CA HIS A 36 -2.65 -8.05 -11.26
C HIS A 36 -3.26 -8.89 -10.14
N SER A 37 -2.46 -9.76 -9.54
CA SER A 37 -2.85 -10.63 -8.43
C SER A 37 -1.64 -10.96 -7.57
N TYR A 38 -1.91 -11.20 -6.30
CA TYR A 38 -0.95 -11.63 -5.29
C TYR A 38 -1.58 -12.78 -4.50
N THR A 39 -0.81 -13.84 -4.28
CA THR A 39 -1.20 -14.95 -3.41
C THR A 39 0.02 -15.39 -2.61
N SER A 40 -0.19 -15.65 -1.33
CA SER A 40 0.86 -16.12 -0.44
C SER A 40 0.33 -17.25 0.42
N THR A 41 1.16 -18.28 0.58
CA THR A 41 0.85 -19.46 1.38
C THR A 41 1.96 -19.66 2.40
N ALA A 42 1.58 -19.71 3.68
CA ALA A 42 2.49 -20.10 4.75
C ALA A 42 2.38 -21.61 4.98
N HIS A 43 3.52 -22.30 4.97
CA HIS A 43 3.63 -23.71 5.29
C HIS A 43 4.31 -23.84 6.64
N VAL A 44 3.59 -24.39 7.62
CA VAL A 44 4.15 -24.71 8.93
C VAL A 44 4.59 -26.17 8.89
N ASN A 45 5.89 -26.40 9.03
CA ASN A 45 6.49 -27.73 9.03
C ASN A 45 6.31 -28.40 10.40
N SER A 46 6.47 -29.73 10.43
CA SER A 46 6.35 -30.52 11.66
C SER A 46 7.43 -30.22 12.71
N ASP A 47 8.56 -29.63 12.29
CA ASP A 47 9.62 -29.15 13.19
C ASP A 47 9.36 -27.72 13.73
N GLY A 48 8.23 -27.12 13.36
CA GLY A 48 7.83 -25.77 13.76
C GLY A 48 8.45 -24.66 12.92
N SER A 49 9.29 -24.98 11.93
CA SER A 49 9.75 -23.98 10.96
C SER A 49 8.60 -23.53 10.04
N VAL A 50 8.69 -22.30 9.54
CA VAL A 50 7.70 -21.74 8.61
C VAL A 50 8.39 -21.39 7.32
N SER A 51 7.89 -21.89 6.20
CA SER A 51 8.22 -21.41 4.86
C SER A 51 7.05 -20.62 4.29
N ILE A 52 7.37 -19.63 3.47
CA ILE A 52 6.38 -18.80 2.78
C ILE A 52 6.61 -18.96 1.29
N GLU A 53 5.55 -19.27 0.57
CA GLU A 53 5.53 -19.33 -0.88
C GLU A 53 4.67 -18.18 -1.40
N GLU A 54 5.21 -17.37 -2.31
CA GLU A 54 4.54 -16.19 -2.85
C GLU A 54 4.44 -16.26 -4.38
N TYR A 55 3.26 -15.92 -4.87
CA TYR A 55 2.95 -15.84 -6.29
C TYR A 55 2.47 -14.42 -6.60
N ILE A 56 3.27 -13.70 -7.39
CA ILE A 56 2.96 -12.35 -7.85
C ILE A 56 2.76 -12.38 -9.36
N THR A 57 1.59 -11.98 -9.83
CA THR A 57 1.32 -11.83 -11.26
C THR A 57 1.32 -10.37 -11.64
N TYR A 58 2.12 -10.03 -12.65
CA TYR A 58 2.22 -8.68 -13.18
C TYR A 58 1.45 -8.56 -14.49
N LYS A 59 0.73 -7.45 -14.66
CA LYS A 59 0.15 -7.04 -15.93
C LYS A 59 0.95 -5.88 -16.49
N PHE A 60 1.53 -6.08 -17.67
CA PHE A 60 2.28 -5.06 -18.38
C PHE A 60 1.36 -4.32 -19.36
N ASN A 61 1.33 -2.99 -19.30
CA ASN A 61 0.48 -2.14 -20.15
C ASN A 61 1.21 -1.65 -21.41
N LYS A 62 2.54 -1.79 -21.45
CA LYS A 62 3.42 -1.56 -22.61
C LYS A 62 4.60 -2.50 -22.50
N ASN A 63 5.41 -2.59 -23.56
CA ASN A 63 6.68 -3.31 -23.51
C ASN A 63 7.54 -2.74 -22.37
N PHE A 64 7.73 -3.53 -21.32
CA PHE A 64 8.57 -3.16 -20.18
C PHE A 64 10.00 -3.63 -20.46
N SER A 65 10.95 -2.70 -20.49
CA SER A 65 12.37 -3.02 -20.45
C SER A 65 12.91 -2.63 -19.07
N GLY A 66 13.16 -3.62 -18.23
CA GLY A 66 13.65 -3.42 -16.88
C GLY A 66 13.76 -4.72 -16.11
N THR A 67 14.22 -4.63 -14.86
CA THR A 67 14.22 -5.75 -13.93
C THR A 67 13.15 -5.49 -12.87
N ILE A 68 12.28 -6.47 -12.64
CA ILE A 68 11.41 -6.50 -11.46
C ILE A 68 12.29 -7.05 -10.32
N ARG A 69 12.45 -6.28 -9.25
CA ARG A 69 13.23 -6.64 -8.07
C ARG A 69 12.37 -6.64 -6.84
#